data_AF-A0A1I3HMS8-F1
#
_entry.id   AF-A0A1I3HMS8-F1
#
_cell.length_a   1.000
_cell.length_b   1.000
_cell.length_c   1.000
_cell.angle_alpha   90.00
_cell.angle_beta   90.00
_cell.angle_gamma   90.00
#
_symmetry.space_group_name_H-M   'P 1'
#
loop_
_entity.id
_entity.type
_entity.pdbx_description
1 polymer ?
#
loop_
_entity_poly.entity_id
_entity_poly.type
_entity_poly.pdbx_seq_one_letter_code
_entity_poly.pdbx_strand_id
1 'polypeptide(L)'
;MICALGRASKLHEAAHSNDPTRSKSVPLAYVKISSEYLTHRSPAAAEKALRAILEQLGTLHESANVSRIDLFVDFISSENMESWDRHAWVTRASAINHYSTERQFSGWTIGAGGVISCRLYNKTLEILKQSKKTYLYELWYRAGWNGLDPVWRLEFQLNREVITQKGLQKLLDVLNHLNGLWSYATTEWLRLTLPNSDDQTRSRWPIHPLWGYLSSVDWQTNDSPLLPRFNSARVPGVDKLCSSLLSCLTSYMARERIWNLDHGFAAFKLAFCQHFDDISSYLGLSFDDFISEKVAIKARKFNTILNRDIEAEEKTKLSKSAAQYRKQSDGE
;
A
#
# COMPACT_ATOMS: atom_id res chain seq x y z
N MET A 1 12.94 -6.88 -22.92
CA MET A 1 13.24 -5.52 -22.43
C MET A 1 12.68 -5.35 -21.02
N ILE A 2 13.49 -4.83 -20.10
CA ILE A 2 13.06 -4.29 -18.80
C ILE A 2 13.73 -2.92 -18.63
N CYS A 3 12.95 -1.88 -18.32
CA CYS A 3 13.43 -0.52 -18.07
C CYS A 3 12.95 -0.06 -16.68
N ALA A 4 13.88 0.15 -15.75
CA ALA A 4 13.59 0.54 -14.38
C ALA A 4 13.84 2.04 -14.17
N LEU A 5 12.86 2.76 -13.62
CA LEU A 5 12.95 4.21 -13.37
C LEU A 5 12.29 4.58 -12.03
N GLY A 6 13.08 5.21 -11.16
CA GLY A 6 12.68 5.57 -9.80
C GLY A 6 12.31 7.03 -9.79
N ARG A 7 11.05 7.36 -9.51
CA ARG A 7 10.57 8.74 -9.53
C ARG A 7 10.19 9.18 -8.13
N ALA A 8 11.02 10.01 -7.50
CA ALA A 8 10.59 10.76 -6.32
C ALA A 8 9.55 11.80 -6.76
N SER A 9 8.28 11.54 -6.49
CA SER A 9 7.22 12.41 -7.02
C SER A 9 6.84 13.54 -6.09
N LYS A 10 7.32 13.61 -4.84
CA LYS A 10 7.02 14.76 -3.96
C LYS A 10 8.11 15.07 -2.93
N LEU A 11 8.65 16.28 -3.00
CA LEU A 11 9.68 16.84 -2.12
C LEU A 11 9.10 17.93 -1.20
N HIS A 12 9.63 18.05 0.01
CA HIS A 12 9.12 18.91 1.07
C HIS A 12 10.31 19.52 1.83
N GLU A 13 10.58 20.79 1.60
CA GLU A 13 11.62 21.52 2.35
C GLU A 13 10.97 22.26 3.52
N ALA A 14 11.52 22.07 4.72
CA ALA A 14 11.05 22.73 5.93
C ALA A 14 11.87 24.00 6.20
N ALA A 15 11.18 25.08 6.57
CA ALA A 15 11.76 26.28 7.16
C ALA A 15 11.10 26.53 8.53
N HIS A 16 11.84 27.14 9.45
CA HIS A 16 11.35 27.49 10.79
C HIS A 16 10.98 28.98 10.84
N SER A 17 9.80 29.28 11.40
CA SER A 17 9.49 30.61 11.92
C SER A 17 9.69 30.57 13.44
N ASN A 18 10.51 31.48 13.97
CA ASN A 18 10.66 31.68 15.41
C ASN A 18 9.39 32.36 15.97
N ASP A 19 8.40 31.56 16.35
CA ASP A 19 7.23 31.97 17.13
C ASP A 19 6.98 30.92 18.24
N PRO A 20 6.90 31.28 19.54
CA PRO A 20 6.79 30.32 20.64
C PRO A 20 5.45 29.58 20.75
N THR A 21 4.50 29.77 19.84
CA THR A 21 3.14 29.22 19.95
C THR A 21 2.91 27.97 19.09
N ARG A 22 3.64 26.88 19.35
CA ARG A 22 3.37 25.49 18.93
C ARG A 22 2.60 25.33 17.59
N SER A 23 3.05 26.01 16.54
CA SER A 23 2.46 25.91 15.21
C SER A 23 3.01 24.66 14.53
N LYS A 24 2.15 23.88 13.85
CA LYS A 24 2.64 22.81 12.97
C LYS A 24 3.47 23.49 11.89
N SER A 25 4.80 23.29 11.93
CA SER A 25 5.73 23.76 10.90
C SER A 25 5.17 23.40 9.51
N VAL A 26 4.82 24.43 8.75
CA VAL A 26 4.35 24.31 7.36
C VAL A 26 5.60 24.40 6.45
N PRO A 27 5.76 23.51 5.45
CA PRO A 27 6.83 23.65 4.47
C PRO A 27 6.79 25.01 3.77
N LEU A 28 7.96 25.49 3.33
CA LEU A 28 8.02 26.62 2.40
C LEU A 28 7.32 26.27 1.08
N ALA A 29 7.56 25.06 0.57
CA ALA A 29 6.97 24.59 -0.67
C ALA A 29 6.66 23.09 -0.63
N TYR A 30 5.61 22.72 -1.37
CA TYR A 30 5.27 21.34 -1.68
C TYR A 30 5.34 21.13 -3.18
N VAL A 31 6.36 20.40 -3.64
CA VAL A 31 6.65 20.29 -5.08
C VAL A 31 6.39 18.88 -5.56
N LYS A 32 5.62 18.77 -6.66
CA LYS A 32 5.46 17.54 -7.43
C LYS A 32 6.25 17.64 -8.72
N ILE A 33 7.28 16.82 -8.87
CA ILE A 33 8.10 16.82 -10.08
C ILE A 33 7.43 15.94 -11.13
N SER A 34 7.32 16.47 -12.36
CA SER A 34 6.70 15.72 -13.44
C SER A 34 7.54 14.50 -13.80
N SER A 35 6.84 13.46 -14.23
CA SER A 35 7.47 12.20 -14.55
C SER A 35 8.35 12.27 -15.81
N GLU A 36 8.03 13.21 -16.69
CA GLU A 36 8.80 13.56 -17.89
C GLU A 36 10.07 14.33 -17.57
N TYR A 37 10.03 15.26 -16.62
CA TYR A 37 11.24 15.95 -16.19
C TYR A 37 12.25 14.97 -15.57
N LEU A 38 11.74 14.01 -14.78
CA LEU A 38 12.55 12.96 -14.15
C LEU A 38 13.11 11.91 -15.13
N THR A 39 12.70 11.88 -16.40
CA THR A 39 13.40 11.05 -17.41
C THR A 39 14.59 11.76 -18.03
N HIS A 40 14.64 13.09 -17.93
CA HIS A 40 15.72 13.90 -18.50
C HIS A 40 16.74 14.35 -17.45
N ARG A 41 16.31 14.44 -16.18
CA ARG A 41 17.13 14.85 -15.04
C ARG A 41 16.98 13.86 -13.90
N SER A 42 18.10 13.56 -13.24
CA SER A 42 18.06 12.74 -12.02
C SER A 42 17.28 13.45 -10.91
N PRO A 43 16.65 12.73 -9.97
CA PRO A 43 15.92 13.35 -8.86
C PRO A 43 16.77 14.32 -8.03
N ALA A 44 18.06 14.01 -7.82
CA ALA A 44 18.99 14.90 -7.11
C ALA A 44 19.29 16.19 -7.89
N ALA A 45 19.48 16.11 -9.21
CA ALA A 45 19.65 17.29 -10.05
C ALA A 45 18.38 18.15 -10.11
N ALA A 46 17.21 17.50 -10.11
CA ALA A 46 15.92 18.18 -10.08
C ALA A 46 15.69 18.91 -8.76
N GLU A 47 16.05 18.31 -7.63
CA GLU A 47 16.01 18.97 -6.30
C GLU A 47 16.96 20.17 -6.25
N LYS A 48 18.19 20.03 -6.75
CA LYS A 48 19.15 21.14 -6.81
C LYS A 48 18.62 22.33 -7.63
N ALA A 49 17.98 22.05 -8.77
CA ALA A 49 17.38 23.09 -9.60
C ALA A 49 16.18 23.77 -8.91
N LEU A 50 15.35 23.00 -8.21
CA LEU A 50 14.23 23.53 -7.43
C LEU A 50 14.70 24.39 -6.25
N ARG A 51 15.72 23.93 -5.53
CA ARG A 51 16.35 24.67 -4.44
C ARG A 51 16.80 26.06 -4.88
N ALA A 52 17.48 26.16 -6.03
CA ALA A 52 17.93 27.45 -6.57
C ALA A 52 16.77 28.42 -6.90
N ILE A 53 15.58 27.91 -7.22
CA ILE A 53 14.37 28.72 -7.45
C ILE A 53 13.76 29.13 -6.10
N LEU A 54 13.64 28.18 -5.17
CA LEU A 54 13.02 28.40 -3.86
C LEU A 54 13.83 29.33 -2.96
N GLU A 55 15.16 29.35 -3.09
CA GLU A 55 16.05 30.29 -2.39
C GLU A 55 15.80 31.76 -2.79
N GLN A 56 15.18 32.01 -3.95
CA GLN A 56 14.76 33.35 -4.35
C GLN A 56 13.45 33.78 -3.64
N LEU A 57 12.69 32.82 -3.12
CA LEU A 57 11.39 33.04 -2.47
C LEU A 57 11.48 33.01 -0.94
N GLY A 58 12.53 32.41 -0.38
CA GLY A 58 12.75 32.36 1.06
C GLY A 58 13.96 31.52 1.46
N THR A 59 14.26 31.51 2.76
CA THR A 59 15.39 30.76 3.30
C THR A 59 15.06 29.28 3.44
N LEU A 60 15.91 28.42 2.87
CA LEU A 60 15.85 26.97 3.03
C LEU A 60 16.88 26.49 4.04
N HIS A 61 16.43 25.83 5.11
CA HIS A 61 17.31 25.41 6.21
C HIS A 61 17.71 23.94 6.15
N GLU A 62 16.94 23.10 5.46
CA GLU A 62 17.18 21.65 5.39
C GLU A 62 17.04 21.11 3.98
N SER A 63 17.62 19.93 3.75
CA SER A 63 17.40 19.13 2.55
C SER A 63 15.96 18.66 2.44
N ALA A 64 15.51 18.49 1.20
CA ALA A 64 14.14 18.11 0.89
C ALA A 64 13.75 16.75 1.48
N ASN A 65 12.64 16.74 2.21
CA ASN A 65 11.98 15.53 2.68
C ASN A 65 11.13 14.90 1.58
N VAL A 66 11.08 13.57 1.49
CA VAL A 66 10.20 12.88 0.55
C VAL A 66 8.83 12.66 1.20
N SER A 67 7.77 13.09 0.52
CA SER A 67 6.39 12.79 0.93
C SER A 67 5.72 11.71 0.09
N ARG A 68 6.25 11.45 -1.11
CA ARG A 68 5.85 10.34 -1.97
C ARG A 68 6.97 9.99 -2.95
N ILE A 69 7.15 8.70 -3.18
CA ILE A 69 7.99 8.16 -4.25
C ILE A 69 7.20 7.12 -5.04
N ASP A 70 7.29 7.19 -6.36
CA ASP A 70 6.73 6.22 -7.29
C ASP A 70 7.89 5.48 -7.97
N LEU A 71 8.07 4.20 -7.66
CA LEU A 71 9.04 3.33 -8.31
C LEU A 71 8.33 2.52 -9.37
N PHE A 72 8.87 2.45 -10.58
CA PHE A 72 8.28 1.60 -11.61
C PHE A 72 9.28 0.92 -12.51
N VAL A 73 8.84 -0.21 -13.05
CA VAL A 73 9.53 -0.93 -14.11
C VAL A 73 8.58 -1.09 -15.29
N ASP A 74 9.08 -0.74 -16.47
CA ASP A 74 8.43 -1.01 -17.75
C ASP A 74 9.02 -2.29 -18.34
N PHE A 75 8.17 -3.18 -18.84
CA PHE A 75 8.60 -4.46 -19.37
C PHE A 75 7.67 -4.96 -20.47
N ILE A 76 8.17 -5.90 -21.27
CA ILE A 76 7.37 -6.67 -22.23
C ILE A 76 7.27 -8.09 -21.68
N SER A 77 6.10 -8.68 -21.83
CA SER A 77 5.88 -10.08 -21.45
C SER A 77 4.79 -10.69 -22.32
N SER A 78 4.92 -11.98 -22.61
CA SER A 78 3.93 -12.81 -23.29
C SER A 78 2.90 -13.41 -22.33
N GLU A 79 3.09 -13.22 -21.01
CA GLU A 79 2.13 -13.69 -20.00
C GLU A 79 0.75 -13.09 -20.23
N ASN A 80 -0.30 -13.84 -19.87
CA ASN A 80 -1.66 -13.31 -19.88
C ASN A 80 -2.02 -12.76 -18.49
N MET A 81 -1.84 -11.45 -18.29
CA MET A 81 -2.07 -10.78 -17.00
C MET A 81 -3.54 -10.81 -16.55
N GLU A 82 -4.49 -11.00 -17.45
CA GLU A 82 -5.92 -11.13 -17.13
C GLU A 82 -6.24 -12.50 -16.50
N SER A 83 -5.46 -13.52 -16.85
CA SER A 83 -5.70 -14.90 -16.38
C SER A 83 -5.41 -15.11 -14.88
N TRP A 84 -4.75 -14.15 -14.24
CA TRP A 84 -4.41 -14.27 -12.83
C TRP A 84 -5.63 -14.03 -11.95
N ASP A 85 -5.93 -15.01 -11.11
CA ASP A 85 -6.98 -14.87 -10.13
C ASP A 85 -6.56 -13.98 -8.94
N ARG A 86 -7.53 -13.34 -8.27
CA ARG A 86 -7.29 -12.50 -7.08
C ARG A 86 -6.54 -13.24 -5.96
N HIS A 87 -6.74 -14.55 -5.82
CA HIS A 87 -6.08 -15.39 -4.82
C HIS A 87 -4.58 -15.57 -5.11
N ALA A 88 -4.13 -15.37 -6.35
CA ALA A 88 -2.70 -15.40 -6.70
C ALA A 88 -1.91 -14.23 -6.07
N TRP A 89 -2.59 -13.14 -5.69
CA TRP A 89 -1.99 -11.96 -5.08
C TRP A 89 -1.95 -12.05 -3.56
N VAL A 90 -0.77 -12.32 -3.00
CA VAL A 90 -0.53 -12.26 -1.56
C VAL A 90 -0.12 -10.83 -1.19
N THR A 91 -0.94 -10.12 -0.42
CA THR A 91 -0.71 -8.69 -0.14
C THR A 91 -1.17 -8.25 1.25
N ARG A 92 -0.54 -7.19 1.78
CA ARG A 92 -0.99 -6.47 2.98
C ARG A 92 -2.09 -5.44 2.69
N ALA A 93 -2.41 -5.20 1.41
CA ALA A 93 -3.50 -4.31 1.02
C ALA A 93 -4.88 -4.91 1.33
N SER A 94 -5.86 -4.05 1.57
CA SER A 94 -7.25 -4.47 1.82
C SER A 94 -8.07 -4.66 0.55
N ALA A 95 -7.56 -4.20 -0.60
CA ALA A 95 -8.32 -4.18 -1.86
C ALA A 95 -7.41 -4.54 -3.05
N ILE A 96 -7.92 -5.41 -3.92
CA ILE A 96 -7.34 -5.82 -5.19
C ILE A 96 -8.42 -5.60 -6.25
N ASN A 97 -8.16 -4.69 -7.17
CA ASN A 97 -9.06 -4.35 -8.27
C ASN A 97 -8.38 -4.66 -9.61
N HIS A 98 -9.16 -4.93 -10.64
CA HIS A 98 -8.72 -4.90 -12.02
C HIS A 98 -9.61 -3.96 -12.83
N TYR A 99 -9.10 -3.51 -13.97
CA TYR A 99 -9.81 -2.63 -14.87
C TYR A 99 -9.75 -3.16 -16.30
N SER A 100 -10.75 -2.77 -17.08
CA SER A 100 -10.82 -2.99 -18.52
C SER A 100 -11.11 -1.68 -19.24
N THR A 101 -10.58 -1.52 -20.44
CA THR A 101 -10.92 -0.41 -21.35
C THR A 101 -11.38 -1.02 -22.67
N GLU A 102 -12.55 -0.62 -23.16
CA GLU A 102 -13.12 -1.16 -24.42
C GLU A 102 -13.21 -2.70 -24.43
N ARG A 103 -13.59 -3.29 -23.29
CA ARG A 103 -13.69 -4.75 -23.07
C ARG A 103 -12.36 -5.51 -23.09
N GLN A 104 -11.23 -4.81 -23.09
CA GLN A 104 -9.90 -5.42 -22.94
C GLN A 104 -9.35 -5.13 -21.57
N PHE A 105 -8.79 -6.15 -20.90
CA PHE A 105 -8.10 -5.97 -19.64
C PHE A 105 -6.96 -4.94 -19.76
N SER A 106 -6.97 -3.95 -18.87
CA SER A 106 -6.03 -2.84 -18.88
C SER A 106 -5.06 -2.86 -17.70
N GLY A 107 -5.37 -3.54 -16.61
CA GLY A 107 -4.44 -3.73 -15.50
C GLY A 107 -5.05 -4.04 -14.14
N TRP A 108 -4.17 -4.38 -13.20
CA TRP A 108 -4.42 -4.54 -11.77
C TRP A 108 -4.08 -3.27 -10.99
N THR A 109 -4.87 -3.00 -9.95
CA THR A 109 -4.58 -1.98 -8.92
C THR A 109 -4.79 -2.57 -7.54
N ILE A 110 -3.76 -2.49 -6.71
CA ILE A 110 -3.74 -3.11 -5.38
C ILE A 110 -3.43 -2.03 -4.34
N GLY A 111 -4.26 -1.91 -3.30
CA GLY A 111 -4.06 -0.95 -2.22
C GLY A 111 -4.28 0.52 -2.61
N ALA A 112 -5.15 0.80 -3.59
CA ALA A 112 -5.50 2.17 -3.97
C ALA A 112 -5.91 3.01 -2.75
N GLY A 113 -5.43 4.26 -2.67
CA GLY A 113 -5.67 5.16 -1.53
C GLY A 113 -4.94 4.78 -0.23
N GLY A 114 -4.19 3.68 -0.21
CA GLY A 114 -3.36 3.27 0.92
C GLY A 114 -2.04 4.05 1.02
N VAL A 115 -1.28 3.76 2.08
CA VAL A 115 0.09 4.29 2.27
C VAL A 115 1.09 3.70 1.26
N ILE A 116 0.77 2.52 0.71
CA ILE A 116 1.43 1.91 -0.44
C ILE A 116 0.33 1.49 -1.39
N SER A 117 0.52 1.71 -2.68
CA SER A 117 -0.35 1.17 -3.73
C SER A 117 0.48 0.66 -4.90
N CYS A 118 0.04 -0.43 -5.52
CA CYS A 118 0.64 -1.00 -6.72
C CYS A 118 -0.32 -0.86 -7.90
N ARG A 119 0.23 -0.54 -9.07
CA ARG A 119 -0.44 -0.58 -10.36
C ARG A 119 0.36 -1.44 -11.31
N LEU A 120 -0.26 -2.47 -11.87
CA LEU A 120 0.30 -3.26 -12.97
C LEU A 120 -0.61 -3.13 -14.17
N TYR A 121 -0.19 -2.38 -15.20
CA TYR A 121 -1.11 -1.97 -16.27
C TYR A 121 -0.44 -1.86 -17.63
N ASN A 122 -1.24 -1.96 -18.69
CA ASN A 122 -0.80 -1.81 -20.07
C ASN A 122 -0.48 -0.34 -20.32
N LYS A 123 0.81 0.00 -20.34
CA LYS A 123 1.30 1.36 -20.45
C LYS A 123 1.16 1.90 -21.87
N THR A 124 1.33 1.06 -22.88
CA THR A 124 1.10 1.44 -24.29
C THR A 124 -0.36 1.87 -24.50
N LEU A 125 -1.32 1.09 -23.99
CA LEU A 125 -2.74 1.42 -24.04
C LEU A 125 -3.05 2.72 -23.28
N GLU A 126 -2.47 2.90 -22.08
CA GLU A 126 -2.65 4.14 -21.30
C GLU A 126 -2.10 5.38 -22.01
N ILE A 127 -0.93 5.28 -22.68
CA ILE A 127 -0.37 6.40 -23.44
C ILE A 127 -1.27 6.73 -24.62
N LEU A 128 -1.71 5.71 -25.36
CA LEU A 128 -2.56 5.86 -26.53
C LEU A 128 -3.89 6.55 -26.18
N LYS A 129 -4.53 6.14 -25.09
CA LYS A 129 -5.89 6.56 -24.74
C LYS A 129 -5.95 7.77 -23.82
N GLN A 130 -4.95 7.99 -22.96
CA GLN A 130 -5.04 8.96 -21.87
C GLN A 130 -3.86 9.93 -21.85
N SER A 131 -2.65 9.45 -21.57
CA SER A 131 -1.59 10.34 -21.08
C SER A 131 -0.80 11.04 -22.19
N LYS A 132 -0.79 10.49 -23.41
CA LYS A 132 0.00 10.97 -24.54
C LYS A 132 1.49 11.17 -24.23
N LYS A 133 2.02 10.44 -23.23
CA LYS A 133 3.43 10.49 -22.79
C LYS A 133 4.38 9.77 -23.76
N THR A 134 4.38 10.21 -25.01
CA THR A 134 5.16 9.61 -26.11
C THR A 134 6.67 9.72 -25.92
N TYR A 135 7.16 10.61 -25.05
CA TYR A 135 8.58 10.69 -24.68
C TYR A 135 9.14 9.36 -24.11
N LEU A 136 8.27 8.48 -23.60
CA LEU A 136 8.69 7.16 -23.12
C LEU A 136 9.10 6.22 -24.25
N TYR A 137 8.59 6.41 -25.46
CA TYR A 137 8.87 5.54 -26.60
C TYR A 137 10.36 5.53 -26.94
N GLU A 138 11.01 6.69 -26.93
CA GLU A 138 12.45 6.81 -27.19
C GLU A 138 13.28 6.03 -26.15
N LEU A 139 12.89 6.09 -24.87
CA LEU A 139 13.56 5.35 -23.80
C LEU A 139 13.39 3.84 -23.98
N TRP A 140 12.19 3.40 -24.37
CA TRP A 140 11.91 2.00 -24.63
C TRP A 140 12.66 1.49 -25.87
N TYR A 141 12.72 2.27 -26.96
CA TYR A 141 13.53 1.92 -28.13
C TYR A 141 15.00 1.72 -27.77
N ARG A 142 15.58 2.63 -26.96
CA ARG A 142 16.95 2.49 -26.43
C ARG A 142 17.14 1.26 -25.56
N ALA A 143 16.08 0.80 -24.87
CA ALA A 143 16.07 -0.41 -24.07
C ALA A 143 15.70 -1.69 -24.87
N GLY A 144 15.55 -1.58 -26.19
CA GLY A 144 15.31 -2.72 -27.09
C GLY A 144 13.84 -3.03 -27.38
N TRP A 145 12.93 -2.07 -27.22
CA TRP A 145 11.54 -2.21 -27.69
C TRP A 145 11.48 -2.20 -29.22
N ASN A 146 10.64 -3.05 -29.79
CA ASN A 146 10.40 -3.12 -31.23
C ASN A 146 9.33 -2.14 -31.75
N GLY A 147 8.68 -1.36 -30.86
CA GLY A 147 7.60 -0.45 -31.21
C GLY A 147 6.23 -1.09 -31.40
N LEU A 148 6.14 -2.43 -31.30
CA LEU A 148 4.92 -3.20 -31.58
C LEU A 148 4.36 -3.85 -30.33
N ASP A 149 5.24 -4.47 -29.51
CA ASP A 149 4.78 -5.23 -28.34
C ASP A 149 4.18 -4.33 -27.27
N PRO A 150 3.11 -4.76 -26.58
CA PRO A 150 2.57 -4.04 -25.43
C PRO A 150 3.59 -3.91 -24.31
N VAL A 151 3.85 -2.68 -23.89
CA VAL A 151 4.68 -2.39 -22.72
C VAL A 151 3.77 -2.33 -21.51
N TRP A 152 4.08 -3.15 -20.50
CA TRP A 152 3.43 -3.17 -19.20
C TRP A 152 4.26 -2.39 -18.20
N ARG A 153 3.59 -1.70 -17.27
CA ARG A 153 4.24 -1.03 -16.14
C ARG A 153 3.80 -1.64 -14.83
N LEU A 154 4.77 -2.04 -14.02
CA LEU A 154 4.59 -2.30 -12.60
C LEU A 154 5.07 -1.07 -11.82
N GLU A 155 4.17 -0.40 -11.10
CA GLU A 155 4.44 0.84 -10.38
C GLU A 155 4.00 0.73 -8.91
N PHE A 156 4.92 0.97 -7.98
CA PHE A 156 4.65 1.13 -6.56
C PHE A 156 4.73 2.59 -6.16
N GLN A 157 3.65 3.10 -5.60
CA GLN A 157 3.60 4.39 -4.93
C GLN A 157 3.75 4.17 -3.43
N LEU A 158 4.74 4.82 -2.81
CA LEU A 158 4.98 4.81 -1.37
C LEU A 158 4.80 6.24 -0.84
N ASN A 159 3.91 6.41 0.13
CA ASN A 159 3.67 7.70 0.79
C ASN A 159 4.56 7.85 2.04
N ARG A 160 4.66 9.10 2.53
CA ARG A 160 5.52 9.54 3.64
C ARG A 160 5.51 8.60 4.83
N GLU A 161 4.35 8.09 5.23
CA GLU A 161 4.18 7.24 6.40
C GLU A 161 5.00 5.95 6.32
N VAL A 162 5.15 5.36 5.14
CA VAL A 162 5.95 4.14 4.93
C VAL A 162 7.42 4.48 4.87
N ILE A 163 7.75 5.58 4.18
CA ILE A 163 9.14 6.06 4.02
C ILE A 163 9.74 6.34 5.41
N THR A 164 9.02 7.08 6.26
CA THR A 164 9.47 7.39 7.62
C THR A 164 9.55 6.18 8.53
N GLN A 165 8.63 5.21 8.38
CA GLN A 165 8.69 3.94 9.13
C GLN A 165 9.89 3.09 8.76
N LYS A 166 10.45 3.25 7.55
CA LYS A 166 11.70 2.61 7.14
C LYS A 166 12.94 3.41 7.56
N GLY A 167 12.78 4.43 8.40
CA GLY A 167 13.86 5.30 8.88
C GLY A 167 14.34 6.30 7.83
N LEU A 168 13.62 6.48 6.73
CA LEU A 168 13.98 7.37 5.64
C LEU A 168 13.17 8.65 5.69
N GLN A 169 13.78 9.79 5.37
CA GLN A 169 13.05 11.06 5.25
C GLN A 169 13.62 11.94 4.15
N LYS A 170 14.95 12.14 4.11
CA LYS A 170 15.60 13.02 3.15
C LYS A 170 15.68 12.37 1.77
N LEU A 171 15.64 13.19 0.72
CA LEU A 171 15.71 12.71 -0.66
C LEU A 171 16.92 11.82 -0.91
N LEU A 172 18.12 12.28 -0.52
CA LEU A 172 19.34 11.53 -0.77
C LEU A 172 19.31 10.15 -0.09
N ASP A 173 18.85 10.10 1.16
CA ASP A 173 18.68 8.83 1.88
C ASP A 173 17.69 7.92 1.18
N VAL A 174 16.55 8.44 0.72
CA VAL A 174 15.56 7.66 -0.03
C VAL A 174 16.14 7.12 -1.34
N LEU A 175 16.88 7.93 -2.08
CA LEU A 175 17.52 7.52 -3.33
C LEU A 175 18.61 6.48 -3.12
N ASN A 176 19.31 6.49 -1.97
CA ASN A 176 20.32 5.48 -1.65
C ASN A 176 19.71 4.14 -1.22
N HIS A 177 18.40 4.06 -1.00
CA HIS A 177 17.72 2.86 -0.50
C HIS A 177 16.60 2.35 -1.44
N LEU A 178 16.66 2.68 -2.74
CA LEU A 178 15.64 2.24 -3.71
C LEU A 178 15.57 0.72 -3.81
N ASN A 179 16.71 0.02 -3.80
CA ASN A 179 16.75 -1.45 -3.81
C ASN A 179 15.94 -2.06 -2.67
N GLY A 180 16.15 -1.58 -1.44
CA GLY A 180 15.40 -2.09 -0.31
C GLY A 180 13.92 -1.70 -0.34
N LEU A 181 13.58 -0.50 -0.82
CA LEU A 181 12.17 -0.09 -0.97
C LEU A 181 11.43 -0.97 -2.00
N TRP A 182 12.08 -1.26 -3.12
CA TRP A 182 11.55 -2.15 -4.17
C TRP A 182 11.43 -3.60 -3.69
N SER A 183 12.47 -4.11 -3.04
CA SER A 183 12.46 -5.45 -2.43
C SER A 183 11.30 -5.60 -1.44
N TYR A 184 11.15 -4.65 -0.50
CA TYR A 184 10.02 -4.64 0.44
C TYR A 184 8.67 -4.62 -0.28
N ALA A 185 8.53 -3.78 -1.31
CA ALA A 185 7.28 -3.65 -2.06
C ALA A 185 6.90 -4.94 -2.81
N THR A 186 7.88 -5.66 -3.37
CA THR A 186 7.69 -6.83 -4.24
C THR A 186 7.79 -8.19 -3.54
N THR A 187 8.17 -8.22 -2.26
CA THR A 187 8.31 -9.48 -1.49
C THR A 187 7.43 -9.51 -0.25
N GLU A 188 7.53 -8.49 0.60
CA GLU A 188 6.85 -8.42 1.89
C GLU A 188 5.45 -7.82 1.81
N TRP A 189 5.27 -6.81 0.97
CA TRP A 189 4.02 -6.07 0.86
C TRP A 189 3.07 -6.64 -0.20
N LEU A 190 3.60 -7.05 -1.35
CA LEU A 190 2.85 -7.66 -2.44
C LEU A 190 3.71 -8.72 -3.11
N ARG A 191 3.13 -9.90 -3.36
CA ARG A 191 3.73 -10.99 -4.12
C ARG A 191 2.70 -11.63 -5.03
N LEU A 192 3.07 -11.87 -6.29
CA LEU A 192 2.30 -12.74 -7.19
C LEU A 192 2.83 -14.17 -7.06
N THR A 193 1.91 -15.09 -6.84
CA THR A 193 2.19 -16.51 -6.58
C THR A 193 1.49 -17.41 -7.57
N LEU A 194 1.91 -18.67 -7.64
CA LEU A 194 1.18 -19.73 -8.32
C LEU A 194 0.26 -20.40 -7.29
N PRO A 195 -1.08 -20.21 -7.37
CA PRO A 195 -2.00 -20.85 -6.45
C PRO A 195 -1.87 -22.36 -6.47
N ASN A 196 -1.92 -22.97 -5.29
CA ASN A 196 -1.99 -24.40 -5.11
C ASN A 196 -3.32 -24.74 -4.41
N SER A 197 -4.18 -25.50 -5.07
CA SER A 197 -5.48 -25.92 -4.50
C SER A 197 -5.33 -26.82 -3.27
N ASP A 198 -4.21 -27.54 -3.18
CA ASP A 198 -3.97 -28.54 -2.14
C ASP A 198 -3.25 -27.97 -0.92
N ASP A 199 -2.73 -26.74 -1.03
CA ASP A 199 -2.06 -26.03 0.06
C ASP A 199 -2.80 -24.73 0.37
N GLN A 200 -3.46 -24.67 1.52
CA GLN A 200 -4.14 -23.44 1.96
C GLN A 200 -3.16 -22.40 2.53
N THR A 201 -1.92 -22.78 2.86
CA THR A 201 -0.90 -21.86 3.35
C THR A 201 -0.28 -21.06 2.20
N ARG A 202 -0.88 -19.91 1.89
CA ARG A 202 -0.46 -19.01 0.80
C ARG A 202 0.98 -18.47 0.94
N SER A 203 1.55 -18.49 2.15
CA SER A 203 2.94 -18.09 2.37
C SER A 203 3.95 -19.05 1.73
N ARG A 204 3.58 -20.33 1.55
CA ARG A 204 4.42 -21.38 0.94
C ARG A 204 4.29 -21.46 -0.57
N TRP A 205 3.28 -20.82 -1.14
CA TRP A 205 3.03 -20.88 -2.58
C TRP A 205 4.25 -20.38 -3.38
N PRO A 206 4.64 -21.07 -4.47
CA PRO A 206 5.73 -20.64 -5.32
C PRO A 206 5.49 -19.22 -5.88
N ILE A 207 6.57 -18.47 -6.06
CA ILE A 207 6.53 -17.16 -6.73
C ILE A 207 6.26 -17.36 -8.23
N HIS A 208 5.42 -16.50 -8.82
CA HIS A 208 5.22 -16.52 -10.27
C HIS A 208 6.54 -16.13 -10.98
N PRO A 209 6.99 -16.83 -12.05
CA PRO A 209 8.28 -16.57 -12.70
C PRO A 209 8.47 -15.11 -13.13
N LEU A 210 7.49 -14.52 -13.83
CA LEU A 210 7.49 -13.10 -14.17
C LEU A 210 7.71 -12.20 -12.94
N TRP A 211 7.04 -12.48 -11.82
CA TRP A 211 7.18 -11.70 -10.59
C TRP A 211 8.57 -11.85 -9.98
N GLY A 212 9.16 -13.05 -10.04
CA GLY A 212 10.56 -13.30 -9.68
C GLY A 212 11.50 -12.35 -10.41
N TYR A 213 11.39 -12.28 -11.75
CA TYR A 213 12.20 -11.36 -12.56
C TYR A 213 11.97 -9.89 -12.19
N LEU A 214 10.72 -9.45 -12.05
CA LEU A 214 10.39 -8.07 -11.69
C LEU A 214 10.89 -7.68 -10.29
N SER A 215 10.84 -8.61 -9.33
CA SER A 215 11.34 -8.39 -7.97
C SER A 215 12.86 -8.30 -7.89
N SER A 216 13.57 -8.93 -8.84
CA SER A 216 15.03 -8.95 -8.90
C SER A 216 15.67 -7.71 -9.55
N VAL A 217 14.86 -6.73 -9.97
CA VAL A 217 15.36 -5.50 -10.60
C VAL A 217 16.26 -4.73 -9.64
N ASP A 218 17.49 -4.49 -10.08
CA ASP A 218 18.47 -3.67 -9.40
C ASP A 218 18.35 -2.19 -9.80
N TRP A 219 18.22 -1.34 -8.80
CA TRP A 219 18.13 0.11 -8.90
C TRP A 219 19.51 0.79 -8.88
N GLN A 220 20.60 0.02 -8.84
CA GLN A 220 21.99 0.51 -8.83
C GLN A 220 22.28 1.45 -7.66
N THR A 221 21.61 1.23 -6.52
CA THR A 221 21.88 1.95 -5.28
C THR A 221 22.92 1.16 -4.49
N ASN A 222 24.06 1.78 -4.13
CA ASN A 222 25.10 1.18 -3.28
C ASN A 222 24.43 0.37 -2.17
N ASP A 223 24.59 -0.96 -2.18
CA ASP A 223 23.90 -1.98 -1.38
C ASP A 223 23.71 -1.62 0.11
N SER A 224 22.84 -0.66 0.37
CA SER A 224 22.57 -0.11 1.69
C SER A 224 21.33 -0.83 2.18
N PRO A 225 21.47 -1.83 3.06
CA PRO A 225 20.32 -2.55 3.56
C PRO A 225 19.39 -1.55 4.26
N LEU A 226 18.09 -1.62 3.96
CA LEU A 226 17.11 -0.86 4.74
C LEU A 226 17.26 -1.24 6.21
N LEU A 227 17.24 -0.23 7.08
CA LEU A 227 17.28 -0.47 8.52
C LEU A 227 16.12 -1.39 8.91
N PRO A 228 16.37 -2.48 9.67
CA PRO A 228 15.35 -3.42 10.10
C PRO A 228 14.32 -2.83 11.07
N ARG A 229 14.45 -1.54 11.45
CA ARG A 229 13.58 -0.88 12.44
C ARG A 229 12.17 -0.68 11.88
N PHE A 230 11.44 -1.77 11.85
CA PHE A 230 10.02 -1.84 11.64
C PHE A 230 9.35 -1.56 12.99
N ASN A 231 8.83 -0.36 13.21
CA ASN A 231 7.75 -0.23 14.18
C ASN A 231 6.49 -0.79 13.49
N SER A 232 6.25 -2.09 13.69
CA SER A 232 5.16 -2.82 13.04
C SER A 232 3.80 -2.25 13.41
N ALA A 233 3.62 -1.87 14.67
CA ALA A 233 2.34 -1.45 15.19
C ALA A 233 1.95 -0.07 14.66
N ARG A 234 1.07 -0.03 13.65
CA ARG A 234 0.33 1.18 13.27
C ARG A 234 -0.99 1.27 14.03
N VAL A 235 -0.97 0.86 15.29
CA VAL A 235 -2.15 0.80 16.15
C VAL A 235 -2.49 2.23 16.58
N PRO A 236 -3.72 2.70 16.35
CA PRO A 236 -4.17 3.98 16.88
C PRO A 236 -4.05 3.97 18.41
N GLY A 237 -3.56 5.06 19.00
CA GLY A 237 -3.60 5.21 20.46
C GLY A 237 -5.03 5.10 20.97
N VAL A 238 -5.21 4.45 22.12
CA VAL A 238 -6.52 4.18 22.73
C VAL A 238 -7.34 5.47 22.87
N ASP A 239 -6.72 6.58 23.23
CA ASP A 239 -7.37 7.88 23.35
C ASP A 239 -8.09 8.33 22.07
N LYS A 240 -7.47 8.08 20.90
CA LYS A 240 -8.10 8.41 19.60
C LYS A 240 -9.30 7.53 19.32
N LEU A 241 -9.22 6.24 19.67
CA LEU A 241 -10.33 5.31 19.51
C LEU A 241 -11.49 5.67 20.45
N CYS A 242 -11.19 5.97 21.72
CA CYS A 242 -12.15 6.45 22.70
C CYS A 242 -12.80 7.77 22.26
N SER A 243 -12.03 8.72 21.73
CA SER A 243 -12.57 9.98 21.21
C SER A 243 -13.55 9.76 20.05
N SER A 244 -13.21 8.88 19.11
CA SER A 244 -14.11 8.53 18.00
C SER A 244 -15.38 7.84 18.49
N LEU A 245 -15.25 6.87 19.41
CA LEU A 245 -16.39 6.18 19.99
C LEU A 245 -17.30 7.15 20.76
N LEU A 246 -16.73 8.03 21.58
CA LEU A 246 -17.46 9.03 22.34
C LEU A 246 -18.25 9.97 21.44
N SER A 247 -17.66 10.42 20.31
CA SER A 247 -18.34 11.28 19.35
C SER A 247 -19.55 10.60 18.72
N CYS A 248 -19.41 9.33 18.31
CA CYS A 248 -20.51 8.57 17.73
C CYS A 248 -21.61 8.28 18.77
N LEU A 249 -21.20 7.83 19.95
CA LEU A 249 -22.12 7.46 21.02
C LEU A 249 -22.94 8.65 21.51
N THR A 250 -22.30 9.79 21.80
CA THR A 250 -23.00 10.98 22.30
C THR A 250 -23.94 11.57 21.26
N SER A 251 -23.60 11.48 19.97
CA SER A 251 -24.47 11.88 18.87
C SER A 251 -25.73 10.99 18.78
N TYR A 252 -25.57 9.68 18.94
CA TYR A 252 -26.69 8.75 18.99
C TYR A 252 -27.56 8.96 20.24
N MET A 253 -26.94 9.08 21.41
CA MET A 253 -27.62 9.36 22.68
C MET A 253 -28.44 10.66 22.60
N ALA A 254 -27.89 11.72 22.01
CA ALA A 254 -28.62 12.97 21.80
C ALA A 254 -29.82 12.80 20.86
N ARG A 255 -29.67 12.03 19.77
CA ARG A 255 -30.75 11.72 18.82
C ARG A 255 -31.91 10.97 19.50
N GLU A 256 -31.59 9.95 20.29
CA GLU A 256 -32.56 9.11 21.01
C GLU A 256 -33.02 9.70 22.35
N ARG A 257 -32.51 10.88 22.73
CA ARG A 257 -32.79 11.56 24.02
C ARG A 257 -32.41 10.71 25.24
N ILE A 258 -31.33 9.95 25.13
CA ILE A 258 -30.78 9.11 26.19
C ILE A 258 -29.69 9.89 26.93
N TRP A 259 -29.83 10.04 28.25
CA TRP A 259 -28.86 10.76 29.09
C TRP A 259 -28.00 9.83 29.96
N ASN A 260 -28.46 8.60 30.18
CA ASN A 260 -27.71 7.59 30.90
C ASN A 260 -26.73 6.88 29.96
N LEU A 261 -25.45 6.85 30.32
CA LEU A 261 -24.38 6.31 29.49
C LEU A 261 -24.54 4.81 29.20
N ASP A 262 -24.87 4.00 30.21
CA ASP A 262 -24.99 2.55 30.06
C ASP A 262 -26.17 2.19 29.15
N HIS A 263 -27.30 2.87 29.32
CA HIS A 263 -28.45 2.75 28.42
C HIS A 263 -28.08 3.21 27.00
N GLY A 264 -27.28 4.27 26.88
CA GLY A 264 -26.76 4.75 25.60
C GLY A 264 -25.94 3.70 24.87
N PHE A 265 -25.00 3.04 25.57
CA PHE A 265 -24.20 1.95 25.02
C PHE A 265 -25.06 0.75 24.60
N ALA A 266 -26.01 0.33 25.45
CA ALA A 266 -26.89 -0.80 25.15
C ALA A 266 -27.75 -0.53 23.92
N ALA A 267 -28.39 0.64 23.84
CA ALA A 267 -29.20 1.05 22.70
C ALA A 267 -28.36 1.21 21.43
N PHE A 268 -27.18 1.83 21.53
CA PHE A 268 -26.27 1.99 20.39
C PHE A 268 -25.78 0.64 19.87
N LYS A 269 -25.44 -0.31 20.77
CA LYS A 269 -25.05 -1.68 20.39
C LYS A 269 -26.17 -2.38 19.62
N LEU A 270 -27.40 -2.30 20.11
CA LEU A 270 -28.55 -2.92 19.44
C LEU A 270 -28.75 -2.33 18.03
N ALA A 271 -28.77 -1.01 17.91
CA ALA A 271 -28.91 -0.33 16.61
C ALA A 271 -27.73 -0.61 15.67
N PHE A 272 -26.51 -0.70 16.21
CA PHE A 272 -25.31 -1.05 15.46
C PHE A 272 -25.42 -2.46 14.88
N CYS A 273 -25.79 -3.45 15.70
CA CYS A 273 -25.98 -4.83 15.27
C CYS A 273 -27.06 -4.90 14.18
N GLN A 274 -28.24 -4.30 14.41
CA GLN A 274 -29.33 -4.29 13.42
C GLN A 274 -28.90 -3.67 12.08
N HIS A 275 -28.21 -2.53 12.09
CA HIS A 275 -27.79 -1.86 10.87
C HIS A 275 -26.81 -2.70 10.03
N PHE A 276 -25.89 -3.40 10.68
CA PHE A 276 -24.86 -4.18 9.99
C PHE A 276 -25.29 -5.62 9.70
N ASP A 277 -26.34 -6.14 10.35
CA ASP A 277 -26.90 -7.46 10.06
C ASP A 277 -27.53 -7.50 8.65
N ASP A 278 -28.21 -6.42 8.24
CA ASP A 278 -28.73 -6.25 6.89
C ASP A 278 -27.59 -6.22 5.85
N ILE A 279 -26.48 -5.55 6.18
CA ILE A 279 -25.30 -5.42 5.31
C ILE A 279 -24.55 -6.75 5.22
N SER A 280 -24.36 -7.46 6.33
CA SER A 280 -23.70 -8.77 6.33
C SER A 280 -24.54 -9.80 5.57
N SER A 281 -25.87 -9.76 5.72
CA SER A 281 -26.79 -10.61 4.96
C SER A 281 -26.69 -10.39 3.45
N TYR A 282 -26.62 -9.13 3.01
CA TYR A 282 -26.38 -8.80 1.59
C TYR A 282 -25.05 -9.36 1.05
N LEU A 283 -24.04 -9.44 1.92
CA LEU A 283 -22.72 -10.00 1.60
C LEU A 283 -22.65 -11.53 1.76
N GLY A 284 -23.73 -12.18 2.19
CA GLY A 284 -23.77 -13.63 2.44
C GLY A 284 -22.95 -14.08 3.65
N LEU A 285 -22.72 -13.19 4.62
CA LEU A 285 -21.92 -13.44 5.82
C LEU A 285 -22.79 -13.33 7.08
N SER A 286 -22.43 -14.07 8.12
CA SER A 286 -22.95 -13.78 9.47
C SER A 286 -22.42 -12.44 9.97
N PHE A 287 -23.13 -11.79 10.91
CA PHE A 287 -22.64 -10.55 11.52
C PHE A 287 -21.25 -10.74 12.18
N ASP A 288 -21.03 -11.88 12.86
CA ASP A 288 -19.75 -12.18 13.51
C ASP A 288 -18.61 -12.38 12.50
N ASP A 289 -18.88 -13.04 11.36
CA ASP A 289 -17.91 -13.19 10.28
C ASP A 289 -17.59 -11.83 9.64
N PHE A 290 -18.61 -11.01 9.39
CA PHE A 290 -18.45 -9.65 8.88
C PHE A 290 -17.55 -8.80 9.79
N ILE A 291 -17.77 -8.83 11.11
CA ILE A 291 -16.93 -8.13 12.07
C ILE A 291 -15.50 -8.69 12.06
N SER A 292 -15.35 -10.02 12.04
CA SER A 292 -14.06 -10.69 11.97
C SER A 292 -13.25 -10.29 10.73
N GLU A 293 -13.89 -10.17 9.57
CA GLU A 293 -13.25 -9.65 8.35
C GLU A 293 -12.80 -8.20 8.51
N LYS A 294 -13.65 -7.32 9.07
CA LYS A 294 -13.27 -5.91 9.31
C LYS A 294 -12.09 -5.81 10.27
N VAL A 295 -12.06 -6.62 11.32
CA VAL A 295 -10.95 -6.69 12.27
C VAL A 295 -9.68 -7.20 11.57
N ALA A 296 -9.77 -8.27 10.78
CA ALA A 296 -8.62 -8.81 10.03
C ALA A 296 -8.04 -7.78 9.06
N ILE A 297 -8.89 -7.02 8.36
CA ILE A 297 -8.45 -5.90 7.49
C ILE A 297 -7.69 -4.84 8.29
N LYS A 298 -8.23 -4.43 9.45
CA LYS A 298 -7.57 -3.43 10.31
C LYS A 298 -6.28 -3.97 10.90
N ALA A 299 -6.24 -5.23 11.30
CA ALA A 299 -5.06 -5.87 11.85
C ALA A 299 -3.92 -6.00 10.84
N ARG A 300 -4.23 -6.33 9.58
CA ARG A 300 -3.26 -6.25 8.45
C ARG A 300 -2.79 -4.81 8.24
N LYS A 301 -3.70 -3.83 8.27
CA LYS A 301 -3.37 -2.40 8.15
C LYS A 301 -2.47 -1.90 9.30
N PHE A 302 -2.69 -2.43 10.50
CA PHE A 302 -1.95 -2.09 11.71
C PHE A 302 -0.66 -2.90 11.88
N ASN A 303 -0.41 -3.86 10.97
CA ASN A 303 0.60 -4.92 11.07
C ASN A 303 0.63 -5.62 12.45
N THR A 304 -0.52 -5.73 13.12
CA THR A 304 -0.66 -6.55 14.35
C THR A 304 -0.83 -8.04 14.01
N ILE A 305 -1.16 -8.33 12.75
CA ILE A 305 -1.08 -9.64 12.16
C ILE A 305 0.02 -9.57 11.10
N LEU A 306 1.20 -10.13 11.42
CA LEU A 306 2.11 -10.63 10.38
C LEU A 306 1.41 -11.80 9.68
N ASN A 307 1.83 -12.21 8.48
CA ASN A 307 1.33 -13.41 7.80
C ASN A 307 1.61 -14.71 8.62
N ARG A 308 1.06 -14.81 9.84
CA ARG A 308 0.80 -16.05 10.54
C ARG A 308 -0.55 -16.49 10.02
N ASP A 309 -0.58 -17.67 9.42
CA ASP A 309 -1.77 -18.28 8.84
C ASP A 309 -2.91 -18.30 9.88
N ILE A 310 -3.75 -17.27 9.87
CA ILE A 310 -4.93 -17.18 10.76
C ILE A 310 -5.80 -18.42 10.55
N GLU A 311 -5.91 -18.88 9.31
CA GLU A 311 -6.63 -20.12 8.96
C GLU A 311 -5.95 -21.37 9.53
N ALA A 312 -4.63 -21.41 9.64
CA ALA A 312 -3.94 -22.51 10.30
C ALA A 312 -4.13 -22.44 11.82
N GLU A 313 -4.13 -21.26 12.43
CA GLU A 313 -4.42 -21.09 13.85
C GLU A 313 -5.90 -21.41 14.18
N GLU A 314 -6.83 -21.06 13.30
CA GLU A 314 -8.25 -21.43 13.40
C GLU A 314 -8.46 -22.93 13.20
N LYS A 315 -7.83 -23.55 12.21
CA LYS A 315 -7.81 -25.02 12.07
C LYS A 315 -7.19 -25.70 13.28
N THR A 316 -6.14 -25.13 13.86
CA THR A 316 -5.48 -25.67 15.06
C THR A 316 -6.35 -25.50 16.31
N LYS A 317 -7.13 -24.41 16.40
CA LYS A 317 -8.12 -24.21 17.47
C LYS A 317 -9.32 -25.15 17.31
N LEU A 318 -9.83 -25.31 16.09
CA LEU A 318 -10.89 -26.26 15.74
C LEU A 318 -10.46 -27.71 16.00
N SER A 319 -9.24 -28.08 15.63
CA SER A 319 -8.70 -29.43 15.89
C SER A 319 -8.48 -29.69 17.38
N LYS A 320 -8.02 -28.69 18.14
CA LYS A 320 -7.90 -28.78 19.61
C LYS A 320 -9.25 -28.88 20.29
N SER A 321 -10.25 -28.11 19.83
CA SER A 321 -11.63 -28.17 20.34
C SER A 321 -12.28 -29.53 20.04
N ALA A 322 -12.10 -30.06 18.82
CA ALA A 322 -12.58 -31.38 18.44
C ALA A 322 -11.89 -32.51 19.23
N ALA A 323 -10.59 -32.38 19.53
CA ALA A 323 -9.86 -33.33 20.37
C ALA A 323 -10.29 -33.27 21.84
N GLN A 324 -10.60 -32.08 22.37
CA GLN A 324 -11.18 -31.94 23.72
C GLN A 324 -12.59 -32.52 23.81
N TYR A 325 -13.41 -32.31 22.78
CA TYR A 325 -14.75 -32.90 22.71
C TYR A 325 -14.70 -34.44 22.66
N ARG A 326 -13.78 -35.02 21.90
CA ARG A 326 -13.56 -36.49 21.87
C ARG A 326 -13.06 -37.02 23.22
N LYS A 327 -12.15 -36.32 23.89
CA LYS A 327 -11.73 -36.70 25.25
C LYS A 327 -12.89 -36.66 26.26
N GLN A 328 -13.81 -35.71 26.10
CA GLN A 328 -15.01 -35.63 26.95
C GLN A 328 -16.09 -36.67 26.58
N SER A 329 -16.17 -37.10 25.32
CA SER A 329 -17.10 -38.18 24.91
C SER A 329 -16.59 -39.57 25.26
N ASP A 330 -15.27 -39.76 25.31
CA ASP A 330 -14.64 -41.07 25.55
C ASP A 330 -14.40 -41.37 27.04
N GLY A 331 -14.76 -40.45 27.94
CA GLY A 331 -14.89 -40.70 29.38
C GLY A 331 -13.58 -41.00 30.11
N GLU A 332 -12.60 -40.10 30.07
CA GLU A 332 -11.53 -39.99 31.09
C GLU A 332 -11.82 -38.85 32.08
#